data_AF-A0A842W053-F1
#
_entry.id   AF-A0A842W053-F1
#
_cell.length_a   1.000
_cell.length_b   1.000
_cell.length_c   1.000
_cell.angle_alpha   90.00
_cell.angle_beta   90.00
_cell.angle_gamma   90.00
#
_symmetry.space_group_name_H-M   'P 1'
#
loop_
_entity.id
_entity.type
_entity.pdbx_description
1 polymer ?
#
loop_
_entity_poly.entity_id
_entity_poly.type
_entity_poly.pdbx_seq_one_letter_code
_entity_poly.pdbx_strand_id
1 'polypeptide(L)'
;MVAKKYVDDNDAENNANAVLKASHNLPDGFGLNYQITTGLDEGGSDDLTVTLKGVDGNALSSTNTAYFRVENTILSVSSALSVTVTDADHFTWATGKIQANDGQLFVYIINNNGTAQLGISSSSNLTTVATNYYDDSGQTGSSGHTNIVMSGTRNATNTCKVIGRINVQQASDNDWEAPSTTKIINKPIFETDWLQWTPTFTGFSSDPSIVVTKYKVKKGECIITGAAVSGTSNSTDFSFTAPISCINESANNFYLVTRCQDNGSIPSTPGHININNNTKTLNCYTDLNIGTWTGSNNKGIYFTNFKYLTD
;
A
#
# COMPACT_ATOMS: atom_id res chain seq x y z
N MET A 1 29.80 -39.02 -49.53
CA MET A 1 30.08 -38.79 -48.08
C MET A 1 29.29 -37.57 -47.67
N VAL A 2 28.21 -37.74 -46.90
CA VAL A 2 27.43 -36.62 -46.37
C VAL A 2 28.03 -36.26 -45.01
N ALA A 3 28.66 -35.09 -44.90
CA ALA A 3 29.19 -34.60 -43.64
C ALA A 3 28.01 -34.18 -42.75
N LYS A 4 27.75 -34.96 -41.69
CA LYS A 4 26.89 -34.55 -40.58
C LYS A 4 27.57 -33.36 -39.90
N LYS A 5 26.98 -32.18 -40.02
CA LYS A 5 27.35 -31.01 -39.21
C LYS A 5 26.95 -31.32 -37.77
N TYR A 6 27.92 -31.66 -36.93
CA TYR A 6 27.75 -31.65 -35.49
C TYR A 6 27.51 -30.19 -35.10
N VAL A 7 26.31 -29.90 -34.60
CA VAL A 7 26.08 -28.67 -33.84
C VAL A 7 26.65 -28.98 -32.47
N ASP A 8 27.71 -28.29 -32.07
CA ASP A 8 28.33 -28.46 -30.76
C ASP A 8 27.30 -28.10 -29.67
N ASP A 9 27.05 -29.02 -28.74
CA ASP A 9 26.21 -28.82 -27.54
C ASP A 9 26.69 -27.63 -26.66
N ASN A 10 27.89 -27.10 -26.93
CA ASN A 10 28.47 -25.93 -26.28
C ASN A 10 27.67 -24.63 -26.50
N ASP A 11 26.92 -24.49 -27.60
CA ASP A 11 26.15 -23.26 -27.84
C ASP A 11 24.92 -23.15 -26.92
N ALA A 12 24.34 -24.27 -26.49
CA ALA A 12 23.21 -24.30 -25.57
C ALA A 12 23.65 -24.01 -24.11
N GLU A 13 24.77 -24.59 -23.67
CA GLU A 13 25.36 -24.32 -22.35
C GLU A 13 25.87 -22.88 -22.22
N ASN A 14 26.43 -22.31 -23.29
CA ASN A 14 26.87 -20.91 -23.30
C ASN A 14 25.70 -19.93 -23.21
N ASN A 15 24.54 -20.27 -23.75
CA ASN A 15 23.34 -19.44 -23.68
C ASN A 15 22.65 -19.52 -22.29
N ALA A 16 22.58 -20.72 -21.70
CA ALA A 16 22.12 -20.89 -20.32
C ALA A 16 23.04 -20.17 -19.31
N ASN A 17 24.37 -20.23 -19.52
CA ASN A 17 25.34 -19.49 -18.72
C ASN A 17 25.28 -17.97 -18.93
N ALA A 18 24.84 -17.47 -20.08
CA ALA A 18 24.65 -16.05 -20.32
C ALA A 18 23.43 -15.50 -19.55
N VAL A 19 22.32 -16.26 -19.52
CA VAL A 19 21.13 -15.95 -18.70
C VAL A 19 21.48 -16.00 -17.19
N LEU A 20 22.24 -17.01 -16.76
CA LEU A 20 22.73 -17.13 -15.37
C LEU A 20 23.71 -16.00 -14.99
N LYS A 21 24.62 -15.57 -15.86
CA LYS A 21 25.55 -14.46 -15.61
C LYS A 21 24.86 -13.09 -15.59
N ALA A 22 23.85 -12.87 -16.44
CA ALA A 22 23.01 -11.69 -16.38
C ALA A 22 22.16 -11.64 -15.09
N SER A 23 21.80 -12.81 -14.55
CA SER A 23 20.94 -12.93 -13.36
C SER A 23 21.63 -12.61 -12.02
N HIS A 24 22.97 -12.61 -11.95
CA HIS A 24 23.70 -12.39 -10.69
C HIS A 24 23.68 -10.93 -10.22
N ASN A 25 23.39 -9.96 -11.10
CA ASN A 25 23.42 -8.52 -10.81
C ASN A 25 22.03 -7.85 -10.87
N LEU A 26 20.94 -8.62 -10.92
CA LEU A 26 19.60 -8.05 -10.94
C LEU A 26 19.25 -7.49 -9.55
N PRO A 27 18.67 -6.28 -9.45
CA PRO A 27 18.14 -5.77 -8.20
C PRO A 27 17.03 -6.66 -7.64
N ASP A 28 16.86 -6.66 -6.32
CA ASP A 28 15.75 -7.34 -5.67
C ASP A 28 14.38 -6.87 -6.20
N GLY A 29 13.47 -7.83 -6.40
CA GLY A 29 12.15 -7.61 -7.00
C GLY A 29 12.16 -7.45 -8.52
N PHE A 30 13.34 -7.37 -9.17
CA PHE A 30 13.40 -7.32 -10.62
C PHE A 30 12.88 -8.63 -11.23
N GLY A 31 12.13 -8.53 -12.33
CA GLY A 31 11.58 -9.67 -13.04
C GLY A 31 11.76 -9.60 -14.55
N LEU A 32 11.73 -10.76 -15.20
CA LEU A 32 11.81 -10.95 -16.64
C LEU A 32 10.59 -11.73 -17.15
N ASN A 33 10.16 -11.42 -18.37
CA ASN A 33 9.02 -12.05 -19.05
C ASN A 33 7.73 -12.06 -18.20
N TYR A 34 7.36 -10.92 -17.61
CA TYR A 34 6.11 -10.82 -16.88
C TYR A 34 5.35 -9.53 -17.14
N GLN A 35 4.04 -9.61 -16.95
CA GLN A 35 3.17 -8.48 -16.71
C GLN A 35 2.14 -8.85 -15.65
N ILE A 36 1.77 -7.85 -14.86
CA ILE A 36 0.68 -7.89 -13.90
C ILE A 36 -0.60 -7.54 -14.67
N THR A 37 -1.65 -8.29 -14.41
CA THR A 37 -2.99 -8.00 -14.92
C THR A 37 -3.98 -8.07 -13.76
N THR A 38 -5.03 -7.27 -13.85
CA THR A 38 -6.12 -7.23 -12.87
C THR A 38 -7.42 -7.65 -13.57
N GLY A 39 -8.30 -8.31 -12.83
CA GLY A 39 -9.67 -8.60 -13.22
C GLY A 39 -10.58 -8.36 -12.03
N LEU A 40 -11.80 -7.92 -12.32
CA LEU A 40 -12.88 -7.78 -11.36
C LEU A 40 -13.99 -8.71 -11.80
N ASP A 41 -14.59 -9.41 -10.85
CA ASP A 41 -15.77 -10.22 -11.11
C ASP A 41 -17.04 -9.36 -11.05
N GLU A 42 -17.17 -8.44 -12.02
CA GLU A 42 -18.31 -7.52 -12.12
C GLU A 42 -19.58 -8.33 -12.44
N GLY A 43 -20.35 -8.68 -11.40
CA GLY A 43 -21.57 -9.49 -11.49
C GLY A 43 -21.59 -10.76 -10.61
N GLY A 44 -20.55 -10.97 -9.80
CA GLY A 44 -20.41 -12.07 -8.85
C GLY A 44 -20.15 -11.59 -7.42
N SER A 45 -19.01 -11.99 -6.85
CA SER A 45 -18.56 -11.62 -5.49
C SER A 45 -17.82 -10.28 -5.41
N ASP A 46 -17.72 -9.55 -6.53
CA ASP A 46 -16.98 -8.28 -6.65
C ASP A 46 -15.54 -8.37 -6.10
N ASP A 47 -14.90 -9.51 -6.39
CA ASP A 47 -13.53 -9.80 -5.97
C ASP A 47 -12.49 -9.20 -6.93
N LEU A 48 -11.39 -8.69 -6.37
CA LEU A 48 -10.21 -8.30 -7.12
C LEU A 48 -9.30 -9.50 -7.37
N THR A 49 -9.13 -9.89 -8.62
CA THR A 49 -8.13 -10.88 -9.03
C THR A 49 -6.91 -10.21 -9.64
N VAL A 50 -5.72 -10.52 -9.12
CA VAL A 50 -4.44 -10.12 -9.71
C VAL A 50 -3.74 -11.36 -10.24
N THR A 51 -3.33 -11.31 -11.50
CA THR A 51 -2.71 -12.44 -12.21
C THR A 51 -1.38 -12.04 -12.82
N LEU A 52 -0.39 -12.93 -12.71
CA LEU A 52 0.85 -12.85 -13.46
C LEU A 52 0.74 -13.57 -14.80
N LYS A 53 1.12 -12.88 -15.86
CA LYS A 53 1.15 -13.37 -17.24
C LYS A 53 2.52 -13.14 -17.86
N GLY A 54 2.84 -13.86 -18.94
CA GLY A 54 4.00 -13.54 -19.77
C GLY A 54 3.79 -12.20 -20.48
N VAL A 55 4.86 -11.59 -21.01
CA VAL A 55 4.73 -10.30 -21.74
C VAL A 55 3.90 -10.42 -23.02
N ASP A 56 3.71 -11.65 -23.50
CA ASP A 56 2.85 -12.02 -24.61
C ASP A 56 1.35 -12.01 -24.27
N GLY A 57 0.99 -11.84 -22.99
CA GLY A 57 -0.39 -11.81 -22.51
C GLY A 57 -0.97 -13.18 -22.21
N ASN A 58 -0.21 -14.26 -22.40
CA ASN A 58 -0.62 -15.61 -22.07
C ASN A 58 -0.30 -15.95 -20.62
N ALA A 59 -0.99 -16.96 -20.08
CA ALA A 59 -0.67 -17.49 -18.76
C ALA A 59 0.78 -18.01 -18.72
N LEU A 60 1.41 -17.90 -17.55
CA LEU A 60 2.73 -18.47 -17.34
C LEU A 60 2.68 -20.00 -17.44
N SER A 61 3.71 -20.58 -18.03
CA SER A 61 3.81 -22.02 -18.29
C SER A 61 5.28 -22.45 -18.40
N SER A 62 5.52 -23.76 -18.58
CA SER A 62 6.86 -24.29 -18.83
C SER A 62 7.50 -23.76 -20.12
N THR A 63 6.69 -23.26 -21.07
CA THR A 63 7.17 -22.62 -22.31
C THR A 63 7.05 -21.09 -22.28
N ASN A 64 6.34 -20.53 -21.31
CA ASN A 64 6.19 -19.10 -21.05
C ASN A 64 6.55 -18.80 -19.59
N THR A 65 7.82 -18.98 -19.24
CA THR A 65 8.30 -18.85 -17.86
C THR A 65 8.70 -17.41 -17.55
N ALA A 66 8.31 -16.93 -16.36
CA ALA A 66 8.82 -15.67 -15.79
C ALA A 66 9.93 -15.96 -14.77
N TYR A 67 10.81 -14.99 -14.57
CA TYR A 67 11.91 -15.10 -13.60
C TYR A 67 11.94 -13.88 -12.71
N PHE A 68 12.15 -14.06 -11.40
CA PHE A 68 12.22 -12.96 -10.44
C PHE A 68 13.43 -13.10 -9.53
N ARG A 69 14.06 -11.98 -9.18
CA ARG A 69 15.07 -11.93 -8.12
C ARG A 69 14.38 -11.75 -6.77
N VAL A 70 14.52 -12.73 -5.89
CA VAL A 70 14.09 -12.66 -4.49
C VAL A 70 15.31 -12.91 -3.61
N GLU A 71 15.87 -11.83 -3.08
CA GLU A 71 17.09 -11.86 -2.27
C GLU A 71 18.28 -12.45 -3.03
N ASN A 72 18.76 -13.63 -2.63
CA ASN A 72 19.87 -14.32 -3.28
C ASN A 72 19.43 -15.41 -4.26
N THR A 73 18.13 -15.52 -4.52
CA THR A 73 17.54 -16.58 -5.33
C THR A 73 16.90 -16.02 -6.60
N ILE A 74 17.09 -16.72 -7.71
CA ILE A 74 16.29 -16.54 -8.92
C ILE A 74 15.14 -17.52 -8.86
N LEU A 75 13.93 -16.99 -8.76
CA LEU A 75 12.70 -17.76 -8.69
C LEU A 75 12.08 -17.87 -10.08
N SER A 76 11.94 -19.10 -10.59
CA SER A 76 11.26 -19.38 -11.86
C SER A 76 9.78 -19.65 -11.64
N VAL A 77 8.92 -19.02 -12.44
CA VAL A 77 7.46 -19.19 -12.42
C VAL A 77 7.01 -19.77 -13.76
N SER A 78 6.73 -21.07 -13.76
CA SER A 78 6.41 -21.87 -14.95
C SER A 78 5.00 -22.46 -14.93
N SER A 79 4.12 -21.85 -14.14
CA SER A 79 2.69 -22.19 -14.04
C SER A 79 1.88 -20.92 -13.83
N ALA A 80 0.59 -20.97 -14.18
CA ALA A 80 -0.33 -19.88 -13.93
C ALA A 80 -0.32 -19.51 -12.44
N LEU A 81 -0.32 -18.21 -12.16
CA LEU A 81 -0.25 -17.69 -10.81
C LEU A 81 -1.15 -16.47 -10.68
N SER A 82 -2.12 -16.57 -9.77
CA SER A 82 -3.07 -15.52 -9.44
C SER A 82 -3.34 -15.50 -7.94
N VAL A 83 -3.82 -14.37 -7.46
CA VAL A 83 -4.37 -14.19 -6.13
C VAL A 83 -5.67 -13.42 -6.26
N THR A 84 -6.65 -13.82 -5.48
CA THR A 84 -7.94 -13.15 -5.36
C THR A 84 -7.99 -12.49 -4.00
N VAL A 85 -8.37 -11.22 -3.99
CA VAL A 85 -8.69 -10.44 -2.80
C VAL A 85 -10.19 -10.33 -2.77
N THR A 86 -10.81 -10.88 -1.73
CA THR A 86 -12.27 -10.87 -1.64
C THR A 86 -12.79 -9.55 -1.09
N ASP A 87 -14.10 -9.34 -1.14
CA ASP A 87 -14.82 -8.29 -0.42
C ASP A 87 -14.52 -8.29 1.10
N ALA A 88 -14.37 -9.48 1.69
CA ALA A 88 -14.02 -9.69 3.10
C ALA A 88 -12.54 -9.40 3.43
N ASP A 89 -11.65 -9.34 2.43
CA ASP A 89 -10.23 -9.03 2.65
C ASP A 89 -10.05 -7.52 2.88
N HIS A 90 -10.00 -7.14 4.15
CA HIS A 90 -9.79 -5.74 4.52
C HIS A 90 -8.30 -5.42 4.66
N PHE A 91 -7.68 -4.80 3.65
CA PHE A 91 -6.43 -4.07 3.91
C PHE A 91 -6.73 -2.98 4.93
N THR A 92 -5.78 -2.65 5.82
CA THR A 92 -6.06 -1.76 6.96
C THR A 92 -6.19 -0.27 6.62
N TRP A 93 -6.50 -0.03 5.37
CA TRP A 93 -7.24 1.12 4.93
C TRP A 93 -8.66 1.03 5.48
N ALA A 94 -8.88 1.62 6.65
CA ALA A 94 -10.20 1.61 7.28
C ALA A 94 -11.36 1.80 6.29
N THR A 95 -12.41 1.00 6.54
CA THR A 95 -13.79 1.20 6.12
C THR A 95 -14.11 2.70 6.06
N GLY A 96 -14.59 3.18 4.92
CA GLY A 96 -15.06 4.57 4.75
C GLY A 96 -14.26 5.50 3.84
N LYS A 97 -12.94 5.31 3.64
CA LYS A 97 -12.08 6.51 3.40
C LYS A 97 -11.09 6.51 2.24
N ILE A 98 -10.80 5.36 1.64
CA ILE A 98 -10.54 5.30 0.19
C ILE A 98 -11.81 4.91 -0.57
N GLN A 99 -12.92 4.71 0.15
CA GLN A 99 -14.19 4.41 -0.47
C GLN A 99 -14.55 5.57 -1.42
N ALA A 100 -14.78 5.25 -2.69
CA ALA A 100 -14.95 6.19 -3.80
C ALA A 100 -13.72 7.07 -4.17
N ASN A 101 -12.51 6.70 -3.76
CA ASN A 101 -11.26 7.28 -4.27
C ASN A 101 -10.33 6.19 -4.81
N ASP A 102 -9.47 6.54 -5.77
CA ASP A 102 -8.42 5.63 -6.23
C ASP A 102 -7.40 5.36 -5.10
N GLY A 103 -7.24 4.09 -4.75
CA GLY A 103 -6.18 3.54 -3.90
C GLY A 103 -5.07 2.87 -4.72
N GLN A 104 -4.00 2.41 -4.06
CA GLN A 104 -2.91 1.68 -4.73
C GLN A 104 -2.37 0.54 -3.87
N LEU A 105 -2.29 -0.65 -4.45
CA LEU A 105 -1.72 -1.85 -3.84
C LEU A 105 -0.38 -2.21 -4.48
N PHE A 106 0.55 -2.72 -3.68
CA PHE A 106 1.82 -3.25 -4.12
C PHE A 106 1.69 -4.75 -4.38
N VAL A 107 2.25 -5.20 -5.50
CA VAL A 107 2.22 -6.60 -5.93
C VAL A 107 3.58 -7.21 -5.59
N TYR A 108 3.53 -8.36 -4.94
CA TYR A 108 4.69 -9.08 -4.42
C TYR A 108 4.85 -10.43 -5.10
N ILE A 109 6.09 -10.78 -5.43
CA ILE A 109 6.46 -12.18 -5.60
C ILE A 109 6.95 -12.72 -4.27
N ILE A 110 6.53 -13.93 -3.93
CA ILE A 110 6.85 -14.61 -2.68
C ILE A 110 7.61 -15.89 -3.01
N ASN A 111 8.74 -16.11 -2.35
CA ASN A 111 9.51 -17.33 -2.40
C ASN A 111 9.14 -18.22 -1.20
N ASN A 112 8.29 -19.22 -1.46
CA ASN A 112 7.92 -20.25 -0.48
C ASN A 112 8.80 -21.48 -0.69
N ASN A 113 10.01 -21.44 -0.15
CA ASN A 113 10.99 -22.54 -0.24
C ASN A 113 11.21 -23.03 -1.69
N GLY A 114 11.36 -22.10 -2.64
CA GLY A 114 11.55 -22.37 -4.07
C GLY A 114 10.26 -22.44 -4.89
N THR A 115 9.09 -22.45 -4.24
CA THR A 115 7.79 -22.37 -4.93
C THR A 115 7.33 -20.92 -4.98
N ALA A 116 6.98 -20.44 -6.16
CA ALA A 116 6.51 -19.09 -6.35
C ALA A 116 5.05 -18.91 -5.91
N GLN A 117 4.79 -17.84 -5.19
CA GLN A 117 3.45 -17.36 -4.82
C GLN A 117 3.33 -15.88 -5.16
N LEU A 118 2.11 -15.43 -5.42
CA LEU A 118 1.79 -14.02 -5.66
C LEU A 118 1.12 -13.45 -4.42
N GLY A 119 1.47 -12.22 -4.07
CA GLY A 119 0.84 -11.51 -2.97
C GLY A 119 0.54 -10.05 -3.30
N ILE A 120 -0.37 -9.47 -2.53
CA ILE A 120 -0.82 -8.09 -2.65
C ILE A 120 -0.86 -7.47 -1.25
N SER A 121 -0.37 -6.24 -1.15
CA SER A 121 -0.28 -5.51 0.12
C SER A 121 -0.53 -4.01 -0.06
N SER A 122 -1.06 -3.37 0.96
CA SER A 122 -1.05 -1.92 1.12
C SER A 122 0.34 -1.35 1.43
N SER A 123 1.23 -2.19 1.94
CA SER A 123 2.60 -1.85 2.32
C SER A 123 3.56 -2.09 1.17
N SER A 124 4.63 -1.30 1.14
CA SER A 124 5.72 -1.42 0.17
C SER A 124 7.02 -1.92 0.77
N ASN A 125 7.09 -2.13 2.08
CA ASN A 125 8.34 -2.39 2.79
C ASN A 125 8.48 -3.83 3.32
N LEU A 126 7.54 -4.72 2.98
CA LEU A 126 7.58 -6.12 3.44
C LEU A 126 8.83 -6.84 2.91
N THR A 127 9.52 -7.53 3.81
CA THR A 127 10.65 -8.41 3.50
C THR A 127 10.27 -9.87 3.59
N THR A 128 9.36 -10.22 4.51
CA THR A 128 8.74 -11.54 4.63
C THR A 128 7.22 -11.43 4.64
N VAL A 129 6.56 -12.55 4.38
CA VAL A 129 5.12 -12.70 4.62
C VAL A 129 4.90 -12.77 6.13
N ALA A 130 4.62 -11.64 6.80
CA ALA A 130 4.31 -11.66 8.23
C ALA A 130 2.96 -12.34 8.54
N THR A 131 2.76 -12.79 9.78
CA THR A 131 1.65 -13.67 10.23
C THR A 131 0.29 -13.02 10.48
N ASN A 132 0.09 -11.74 10.20
CA ASN A 132 -1.16 -11.08 10.55
C ASN A 132 -2.19 -11.25 9.42
N TYR A 133 -3.19 -12.11 9.65
CA TYR A 133 -4.30 -12.38 8.73
C TYR A 133 -5.62 -12.41 9.49
N TYR A 134 -6.71 -12.06 8.78
CA TYR A 134 -8.09 -12.33 9.15
C TYR A 134 -8.66 -13.29 8.10
N ASP A 135 -9.15 -14.46 8.52
CA ASP A 135 -10.08 -15.28 7.75
C ASP A 135 -11.32 -15.51 8.61
N ASP A 136 -12.47 -15.55 7.93
CA ASP A 136 -13.82 -15.81 8.42
C ASP A 136 -13.96 -17.09 9.29
N SER A 137 -12.90 -17.88 9.41
CA SER A 137 -12.82 -19.05 10.31
C SER A 137 -12.38 -18.76 11.76
N GLY A 138 -12.18 -17.48 12.14
CA GLY A 138 -12.11 -17.09 13.55
C GLY A 138 -10.78 -17.39 14.26
N GLN A 139 -9.65 -16.95 13.70
CA GLN A 139 -8.36 -16.96 14.42
C GLN A 139 -7.89 -15.55 14.81
N THR A 140 -7.67 -15.38 16.11
CA THR A 140 -7.14 -14.19 16.76
C THR A 140 -5.61 -14.10 16.61
N GLY A 141 -5.14 -13.13 15.82
CA GLY A 141 -3.83 -12.49 16.00
C GLY A 141 -4.07 -11.09 16.58
N SER A 142 -3.49 -10.80 17.74
CA SER A 142 -3.70 -9.56 18.51
C SER A 142 -3.53 -8.28 17.67
N SER A 143 -4.39 -7.29 17.92
CA SER A 143 -4.42 -5.90 17.43
C SER A 143 -3.28 -5.45 16.51
N GLY A 144 -3.50 -5.49 15.19
CA GLY A 144 -2.75 -4.70 14.22
C GLY A 144 -2.50 -5.38 12.87
N HIS A 145 -3.33 -5.01 11.88
CA HIS A 145 -3.00 -4.90 10.45
C HIS A 145 -2.67 -6.18 9.63
N THR A 146 -3.53 -6.49 8.64
CA THR A 146 -3.29 -7.50 7.58
C THR A 146 -2.28 -6.98 6.55
N ASN A 147 -1.05 -7.49 6.60
CA ASN A 147 -0.01 -6.95 5.74
C ASN A 147 -0.05 -7.51 4.32
N ILE A 148 -0.56 -8.72 4.04
CA ILE A 148 -0.52 -9.27 2.67
C ILE A 148 -1.60 -10.34 2.44
N VAL A 149 -2.32 -10.23 1.31
CA VAL A 149 -3.18 -11.29 0.74
C VAL A 149 -2.34 -12.06 -0.27
N MET A 150 -2.38 -13.40 -0.29
CA MET A 150 -1.47 -14.19 -1.14
C MET A 150 -2.05 -15.52 -1.60
N SER A 151 -1.51 -16.05 -2.69
CA SER A 151 -1.83 -17.37 -3.22
C SER A 151 -1.19 -18.50 -2.39
N GLY A 152 -1.93 -19.57 -2.11
CA GLY A 152 -1.41 -20.80 -1.49
C GLY A 152 -1.12 -20.67 0.01
N THR A 153 -0.33 -21.61 0.55
CA THR A 153 -0.07 -21.70 1.99
C THR A 153 0.86 -20.58 2.48
N ARG A 154 0.44 -19.90 3.56
CA ARG A 154 1.24 -18.89 4.27
C ARG A 154 2.32 -19.52 5.14
N ASN A 155 3.49 -18.89 5.16
CA ASN A 155 4.55 -19.18 6.11
C ASN A 155 5.32 -17.89 6.43
N ALA A 156 5.44 -17.58 7.73
CA ALA A 156 6.04 -16.36 8.27
C ALA A 156 7.46 -16.06 7.74
N THR A 157 8.17 -17.13 7.38
CA THR A 157 9.56 -17.07 6.93
C THR A 157 9.69 -16.92 5.41
N ASN A 158 8.59 -16.97 4.65
CA ASN A 158 8.62 -16.81 3.21
C ASN A 158 9.08 -15.40 2.87
N THR A 159 10.13 -15.30 2.07
CA THR A 159 10.68 -14.00 1.66
C THR A 159 9.89 -13.47 0.49
N CYS A 160 9.73 -12.15 0.42
CA CYS A 160 8.93 -11.52 -0.61
C CYS A 160 9.59 -10.24 -1.10
N LYS A 161 9.30 -9.86 -2.36
CA LYS A 161 9.75 -8.59 -2.93
C LYS A 161 8.65 -7.97 -3.78
N VAL A 162 8.55 -6.64 -3.71
CA VAL A 162 7.68 -5.87 -4.59
C VAL A 162 8.15 -6.03 -6.03
N ILE A 163 7.26 -6.47 -6.90
CA ILE A 163 7.47 -6.57 -8.35
C ILE A 163 6.66 -5.53 -9.11
N GLY A 164 5.71 -4.86 -8.46
CA GLY A 164 4.86 -3.89 -9.13
C GLY A 164 3.87 -3.20 -8.23
N ARG A 165 2.97 -2.46 -8.85
CA ARG A 165 1.90 -1.72 -8.19
C ARG A 165 0.70 -1.62 -9.11
N ILE A 166 -0.49 -1.72 -8.55
CA ILE A 166 -1.76 -1.51 -9.23
C ILE A 166 -2.52 -0.38 -8.54
N ASN A 167 -3.34 0.37 -9.28
CA ASN A 167 -4.40 1.14 -8.64
C ASN A 167 -5.67 0.31 -8.56
N VAL A 168 -6.48 0.64 -7.58
CA VAL A 168 -7.70 -0.06 -7.21
C VAL A 168 -8.71 0.95 -6.71
N GLN A 169 -9.98 0.60 -6.75
CA GLN A 169 -11.03 1.30 -6.04
C GLN A 169 -11.79 0.26 -5.21
N GLN A 170 -12.22 0.67 -4.04
CA GLN A 170 -13.09 -0.13 -3.19
C GLN A 170 -14.32 0.71 -2.87
N ALA A 171 -15.51 0.16 -3.02
CA ALA A 171 -16.77 0.83 -2.78
C ALA A 171 -17.10 0.91 -1.29
N SER A 172 -18.22 1.55 -0.95
CA SER A 172 -18.58 1.81 0.45
C SER A 172 -18.99 0.56 1.25
N ASP A 173 -19.50 -0.42 0.53
CA ASP A 173 -19.85 -1.79 0.93
C ASP A 173 -18.66 -2.75 0.93
N ASN A 174 -17.47 -2.27 0.55
CA ASN A 174 -16.21 -3.01 0.42
C ASN A 174 -16.04 -3.79 -0.89
N ASP A 175 -16.96 -3.63 -1.84
CA ASP A 175 -16.88 -4.26 -3.16
C ASP A 175 -15.69 -3.69 -3.95
N TRP A 176 -14.95 -4.53 -4.68
CA TRP A 176 -13.86 -4.04 -5.53
C TRP A 176 -14.42 -3.51 -6.85
N GLU A 177 -14.06 -2.27 -7.18
CA GLU A 177 -14.50 -1.59 -8.39
C GLU A 177 -13.33 -1.27 -9.31
N ALA A 178 -13.64 -1.05 -10.59
CA ALA A 178 -12.67 -0.58 -11.56
C ALA A 178 -12.23 0.83 -11.17
N PRO A 179 -10.91 1.11 -11.04
CA PRO A 179 -10.46 2.46 -10.75
C PRO A 179 -10.76 3.39 -11.92
N SER A 180 -10.83 4.70 -11.64
CA SER A 180 -11.18 5.72 -12.64
C SER A 180 -10.28 5.70 -13.89
N THR A 181 -9.03 5.27 -13.74
CA THR A 181 -8.11 5.03 -14.85
C THR A 181 -7.17 3.90 -14.49
N THR A 182 -7.25 2.74 -15.14
CA THR A 182 -6.35 1.61 -14.86
C THR A 182 -4.88 1.99 -15.00
N LYS A 183 -4.11 1.73 -13.95
CA LYS A 183 -2.68 1.98 -13.86
C LYS A 183 -1.98 0.79 -13.22
N ILE A 184 -1.20 0.09 -14.04
CA ILE A 184 -0.39 -1.06 -13.62
C ILE A 184 1.08 -0.74 -13.89
N ILE A 185 1.93 -0.99 -12.90
CA ILE A 185 3.38 -0.82 -12.98
C ILE A 185 4.04 -2.19 -12.83
N ASN A 186 4.71 -2.65 -13.90
CA ASN A 186 5.43 -3.93 -13.97
C ASN A 186 6.92 -3.78 -13.65
N LYS A 187 7.22 -3.17 -12.49
CA LYS A 187 8.57 -3.06 -11.96
C LYS A 187 8.54 -2.72 -10.47
N PRO A 188 9.59 -3.05 -9.71
CA PRO A 188 9.72 -2.60 -8.32
C PRO A 188 9.48 -1.10 -8.17
N ILE A 189 8.57 -0.75 -7.27
CA ILE A 189 8.24 0.63 -6.89
C ILE A 189 7.80 0.62 -5.43
N PHE A 190 8.35 1.53 -4.63
CA PHE A 190 8.21 1.51 -3.16
C PHE A 190 7.48 2.74 -2.64
N GLU A 191 6.68 3.37 -3.49
CA GLU A 191 5.82 4.47 -3.13
C GLU A 191 4.53 4.46 -3.96
N THR A 192 3.48 5.06 -3.44
CA THR A 192 2.26 5.36 -4.18
C THR A 192 2.43 6.67 -4.96
N ASP A 193 1.47 7.00 -5.82
CA ASP A 193 1.28 8.37 -6.26
C ASP A 193 0.75 9.24 -5.09
N TRP A 194 0.56 10.53 -5.35
CA TRP A 194 -0.23 11.36 -4.43
C TRP A 194 -1.71 11.02 -4.61
N LEU A 195 -2.28 10.38 -3.60
CA LEU A 195 -3.68 9.94 -3.54
C LEU A 195 -4.49 10.94 -2.72
N GLN A 196 -5.81 10.98 -2.94
CA GLN A 196 -6.71 11.83 -2.19
C GLN A 196 -7.32 11.06 -1.01
N TRP A 197 -7.56 11.75 0.10
CA TRP A 197 -8.32 11.19 1.21
C TRP A 197 -9.30 12.21 1.76
N THR A 198 -10.39 11.75 2.37
CA THR A 198 -11.37 12.62 3.03
C THR A 198 -11.24 12.51 4.55
N PRO A 199 -10.71 13.52 5.26
CA PRO A 199 -10.70 13.52 6.72
C PRO A 199 -12.10 13.66 7.30
N THR A 200 -12.35 13.02 8.43
CA THR A 200 -13.50 13.32 9.30
C THR A 200 -13.00 14.20 10.44
N PHE A 201 -13.75 15.25 10.75
CA PHE A 201 -13.45 16.18 11.83
C PHE A 201 -14.28 15.88 13.08
N THR A 202 -13.72 16.15 14.25
CA THR A 202 -14.42 16.00 15.53
C THR A 202 -14.65 17.37 16.17
N GLY A 203 -15.85 17.60 16.71
CA GLY A 203 -16.17 18.80 17.49
C GLY A 203 -16.60 20.01 16.67
N PHE A 204 -17.01 19.83 15.42
CA PHE A 204 -17.49 20.90 14.54
C PHE A 204 -19.00 20.84 14.36
N SER A 205 -19.67 21.99 14.39
CA SER A 205 -21.08 22.13 13.99
C SER A 205 -21.21 22.41 12.49
N SER A 206 -20.14 22.95 11.89
CA SER A 206 -19.91 23.01 10.45
C SER A 206 -18.46 22.65 10.22
N ASP A 207 -18.22 21.52 9.56
CA ASP A 207 -16.87 21.04 9.26
C ASP A 207 -16.07 22.10 8.51
N PRO A 208 -14.74 22.16 8.73
CA PRO A 208 -13.87 23.01 7.93
C PRO A 208 -14.01 22.71 6.44
N SER A 209 -13.96 23.76 5.63
CA SER A 209 -13.80 23.59 4.19
C SER A 209 -12.44 22.92 3.92
N ILE A 210 -12.48 21.73 3.31
CA ILE A 210 -11.27 21.01 2.92
C ILE A 210 -10.82 21.59 1.59
N VAL A 211 -9.63 22.21 1.58
CA VAL A 211 -9.12 22.85 0.36
C VAL A 211 -8.35 21.84 -0.50
N VAL A 212 -7.48 21.04 0.13
CA VAL A 212 -6.72 19.94 -0.49
C VAL A 212 -6.32 18.95 0.61
N THR A 213 -6.49 17.65 0.39
CA THR A 213 -5.97 16.57 1.25
C THR A 213 -5.38 15.47 0.39
N LYS A 214 -4.04 15.41 0.33
CA LYS A 214 -3.29 14.39 -0.43
C LYS A 214 -2.27 13.61 0.40
N TYR A 215 -2.24 12.29 0.24
CA TYR A 215 -1.30 11.43 0.91
C TYR A 215 -0.44 10.63 -0.06
N LYS A 216 0.71 10.16 0.43
CA LYS A 216 1.58 9.21 -0.26
C LYS A 216 2.12 8.22 0.75
N VAL A 217 2.11 6.93 0.41
CA VAL A 217 2.85 5.90 1.16
C VAL A 217 4.22 5.73 0.49
N LYS A 218 5.28 5.67 1.30
CA LYS A 218 6.65 5.43 0.83
C LYS A 218 7.44 4.65 1.87
N LYS A 219 7.82 3.40 1.56
CA LYS A 219 8.67 2.57 2.41
C LYS A 219 8.23 2.49 3.89
N GLY A 220 6.93 2.38 4.17
CA GLY A 220 6.40 2.35 5.54
C GLY A 220 6.19 3.73 6.19
N GLU A 221 6.34 4.82 5.45
CA GLU A 221 5.94 6.15 5.89
C GLU A 221 4.66 6.57 5.17
N CYS A 222 3.72 7.16 5.89
CA CYS A 222 2.62 7.92 5.32
C CYS A 222 2.95 9.41 5.39
N ILE A 223 2.92 10.07 4.23
CA ILE A 223 3.17 11.50 4.10
C ILE A 223 1.85 12.16 3.73
N ILE A 224 1.37 13.10 4.52
CA ILE A 224 0.14 13.85 4.26
C ILE A 224 0.39 15.34 4.08
N THR A 225 -0.41 15.96 3.22
CA THR A 225 -0.45 17.42 3.03
C THR A 225 -1.89 17.88 2.92
N GLY A 226 -2.21 19.02 3.52
CA GLY A 226 -3.53 19.59 3.40
C GLY A 226 -3.83 20.81 4.26
N ALA A 227 -5.06 21.28 4.13
CA ALA A 227 -5.55 22.39 4.92
C ALA A 227 -7.01 22.16 5.30
N ALA A 228 -7.29 22.26 6.59
CA ALA A 228 -8.63 22.36 7.14
C ALA A 228 -8.89 23.85 7.40
N VAL A 229 -9.59 24.50 6.48
CA VAL A 229 -9.75 25.96 6.50
C VAL A 229 -11.15 26.30 7.02
N SER A 230 -11.17 27.02 8.15
CA SER A 230 -12.36 27.73 8.65
C SER A 230 -13.61 26.84 8.81
N GLY A 231 -13.66 26.04 9.88
CA GLY A 231 -14.88 25.37 10.35
C GLY A 231 -15.42 26.01 11.63
N THR A 232 -16.73 25.96 11.86
CA THR A 232 -17.34 26.44 13.13
C THR A 232 -17.31 25.32 14.15
N SER A 233 -16.65 25.55 15.29
CA SER A 233 -16.53 24.58 16.38
C SER A 233 -16.82 25.25 17.72
N ASN A 234 -17.74 24.65 18.47
CA ASN A 234 -18.03 25.02 19.86
C ASN A 234 -17.32 24.09 20.87
N SER A 235 -16.43 23.22 20.40
CA SER A 235 -15.65 22.31 21.25
C SER A 235 -14.40 23.01 21.78
N THR A 236 -13.76 22.52 22.84
CA THR A 236 -12.38 22.89 23.19
C THR A 236 -11.34 21.97 22.54
N ASP A 237 -11.81 20.93 21.85
CA ASP A 237 -11.01 19.95 21.15
C ASP A 237 -11.07 20.16 19.63
N PHE A 238 -10.02 19.75 18.94
CA PHE A 238 -9.97 19.64 17.48
C PHE A 238 -9.11 18.44 17.11
N SER A 239 -9.72 17.45 16.47
CA SER A 239 -9.01 16.37 15.80
C SER A 239 -9.58 16.09 14.42
N PHE A 240 -8.79 15.40 13.59
CA PHE A 240 -9.24 14.86 12.31
C PHE A 240 -8.59 13.52 12.00
N THR A 241 -9.13 12.79 11.04
CA THR A 241 -8.59 11.45 10.68
C THR A 241 -7.52 11.51 9.60
N ALA A 242 -6.42 10.80 9.83
CA ALA A 242 -5.42 10.41 8.86
C ALA A 242 -5.97 9.32 7.89
N PRO A 243 -5.41 9.16 6.68
CA PRO A 243 -5.85 8.13 5.74
C PRO A 243 -5.54 6.70 6.23
N ILE A 244 -4.35 6.50 6.80
CA ILE A 244 -3.85 5.20 7.29
C ILE A 244 -3.48 5.34 8.76
N SER A 245 -3.64 4.27 9.55
CA SER A 245 -3.28 4.27 10.96
C SER A 245 -1.77 4.44 11.13
N CYS A 246 -1.38 5.11 12.22
CA CYS A 246 0.00 5.04 12.70
C CYS A 246 0.27 3.64 13.27
N ILE A 247 1.49 3.13 13.03
CA ILE A 247 1.95 1.85 13.59
C ILE A 247 1.83 1.81 15.12
N ASN A 248 1.64 0.61 15.67
CA ASN A 248 1.65 0.36 17.11
C ASN A 248 3.08 0.13 17.62
N GLU A 249 3.83 1.21 17.84
CA GLU A 249 5.14 1.14 18.48
C GLU A 249 5.16 1.99 19.77
N SER A 250 5.84 1.48 20.80
CA SER A 250 5.96 2.15 22.10
C SER A 250 6.63 3.52 21.91
N ALA A 251 6.00 4.58 22.44
CA ALA A 251 6.48 5.96 22.43
C ALA A 251 6.53 6.68 21.05
N ASN A 252 5.89 6.15 20.00
CA ASN A 252 5.74 6.87 18.74
C ASN A 252 4.63 7.92 18.81
N ASN A 253 5.03 9.15 19.15
CA ASN A 253 4.23 10.34 18.88
C ASN A 253 4.94 11.14 17.79
N PHE A 254 4.28 11.29 16.64
CA PHE A 254 4.78 12.15 15.58
C PHE A 254 4.16 13.53 15.74
N TYR A 255 4.97 14.58 15.61
CA TYR A 255 4.54 15.95 15.77
C TYR A 255 4.85 16.76 14.51
N LEU A 256 3.97 17.69 14.17
CA LEU A 256 4.24 18.72 13.18
C LEU A 256 3.85 20.08 13.74
N VAL A 257 4.81 21.01 13.73
CA VAL A 257 4.53 22.43 13.96
C VAL A 257 3.75 22.97 12.77
N THR A 258 2.64 23.65 13.04
CA THR A 258 1.69 24.09 12.01
C THR A 258 1.20 25.51 12.28
N ARG A 259 0.71 26.16 11.22
CA ARG A 259 -0.15 27.33 11.39
C ARG A 259 -1.52 26.85 11.83
N CYS A 260 -2.09 27.49 12.84
CA CYS A 260 -3.44 27.26 13.35
C CYS A 260 -4.25 28.57 13.29
N GLN A 261 -5.56 28.43 13.29
CA GLN A 261 -6.51 29.53 13.44
C GLN A 261 -7.44 29.16 14.58
N ASP A 262 -7.51 29.97 15.63
CA ASP A 262 -8.39 29.80 16.77
C ASP A 262 -9.29 31.03 16.94
N ASN A 263 -10.57 30.82 17.20
CA ASN A 263 -11.55 31.88 17.38
C ASN A 263 -11.56 32.93 16.24
N GLY A 264 -11.40 32.49 15.00
CA GLY A 264 -11.33 33.40 13.84
C GLY A 264 -10.02 34.17 13.65
N SER A 265 -9.04 34.00 14.55
CA SER A 265 -7.74 34.68 14.50
C SER A 265 -6.59 33.70 14.37
N ILE A 266 -5.45 34.16 13.87
CA ILE A 266 -4.23 33.34 13.73
C ILE A 266 -3.30 33.74 14.88
N PRO A 267 -3.08 32.86 15.88
CA PRO A 267 -2.24 33.17 17.02
C PRO A 267 -0.79 33.47 16.62
N SER A 268 -0.08 34.25 17.44
CA SER A 268 1.36 34.49 17.27
C SER A 268 2.22 33.28 17.65
N THR A 269 1.67 32.37 18.46
CA THR A 269 2.30 31.11 18.84
C THR A 269 1.95 30.04 17.80
N PRO A 270 2.92 29.27 17.29
CA PRO A 270 2.62 28.21 16.35
C PRO A 270 1.91 27.05 17.03
N GLY A 271 0.89 26.49 16.37
CA GLY A 271 0.20 25.28 16.81
C GLY A 271 0.98 24.02 16.47
N HIS A 272 0.43 22.87 16.85
CA HIS A 272 0.95 21.59 16.38
C HIS A 272 -0.15 20.56 16.13
N ILE A 273 0.21 19.57 15.31
CA ILE A 273 -0.53 18.32 15.11
C ILE A 273 0.25 17.21 15.77
N ASN A 274 -0.43 16.28 16.44
CA ASN A 274 0.15 15.01 16.85
C ASN A 274 -0.66 13.82 16.31
N ILE A 275 0.00 12.68 16.14
CA ILE A 275 -0.65 11.37 16.00
C ILE A 275 0.02 10.41 16.98
N ASN A 276 -0.79 9.72 17.76
CA ASN A 276 -0.33 8.71 18.71
C ASN A 276 -0.18 7.35 18.02
N ASN A 277 0.37 6.38 18.74
CA ASN A 277 0.46 5.00 18.28
C ASN A 277 -0.92 4.37 18.03
N ASN A 278 -0.98 3.43 17.08
CA ASN A 278 -2.17 2.61 16.80
C ASN A 278 -3.48 3.41 16.58
N THR A 279 -3.40 4.60 15.99
CA THR A 279 -4.58 5.44 15.73
C THR A 279 -4.51 6.13 14.38
N LYS A 280 -5.67 6.56 13.88
CA LYS A 280 -5.81 7.50 12.76
C LYS A 280 -6.05 8.93 13.23
N THR A 281 -6.22 9.15 14.52
CA THR A 281 -6.61 10.46 15.05
C THR A 281 -5.41 11.38 15.09
N LEU A 282 -5.48 12.45 14.31
CA LEU A 282 -4.57 13.59 14.34
C LEU A 282 -5.16 14.62 15.31
N ASN A 283 -4.58 14.76 16.50
CA ASN A 283 -5.03 15.81 17.44
C ASN A 283 -4.30 17.11 17.12
N CYS A 284 -5.04 18.21 17.19
CA CYS A 284 -4.55 19.54 16.87
C CYS A 284 -4.56 20.38 18.14
N TYR A 285 -3.56 21.24 18.28
CA TYR A 285 -3.42 22.13 19.44
C TYR A 285 -2.98 23.53 19.00
N THR A 286 -3.33 24.51 19.83
CA THR A 286 -3.08 25.94 19.54
C THR A 286 -1.63 26.36 19.79
N ASP A 287 -0.87 25.60 20.57
CA ASP A 287 0.55 25.82 20.84
C ASP A 287 1.32 24.51 21.00
N LEU A 288 2.64 24.57 21.23
CA LEU A 288 3.51 23.39 21.44
C LEU A 288 3.38 22.74 22.83
N ASN A 289 2.64 23.36 23.76
CA ASN A 289 2.41 22.88 25.11
C ASN A 289 0.99 22.32 25.29
N ILE A 290 0.40 21.81 24.20
CA ILE A 290 -0.94 21.18 24.20
C ILE A 290 -2.03 22.21 24.59
N GLY A 291 -1.89 23.44 24.09
CA GLY A 291 -2.87 24.51 24.28
C GLY A 291 -4.26 24.12 23.80
N THR A 292 -5.26 24.53 24.56
CA THR A 292 -6.68 24.25 24.28
C THR A 292 -7.22 25.22 23.23
N TRP A 293 -8.26 24.78 22.51
CA TRP A 293 -8.98 25.64 21.58
C TRP A 293 -10.03 26.45 22.30
N THR A 294 -10.28 27.66 21.80
CA THR A 294 -11.44 28.44 22.25
C THR A 294 -12.72 27.71 21.84
N GLY A 295 -13.66 27.56 22.79
CA GLY A 295 -14.96 26.89 22.62
C GLY A 295 -15.99 27.64 21.77
N SER A 296 -15.54 28.34 20.73
CA SER A 296 -16.41 29.17 19.88
C SER A 296 -15.73 29.55 18.55
N ASN A 297 -16.55 29.87 17.56
CA ASN A 297 -16.16 30.45 16.27
C ASN A 297 -15.25 29.52 15.42
N ASN A 298 -14.46 30.14 14.54
CA ASN A 298 -13.76 29.46 13.46
C ASN A 298 -12.44 28.84 13.92
N LYS A 299 -12.24 27.57 13.59
CA LYS A 299 -10.96 26.86 13.76
C LYS A 299 -10.38 26.39 12.43
N GLY A 300 -9.06 26.28 12.37
CA GLY A 300 -8.36 25.77 11.18
C GLY A 300 -6.92 25.36 11.44
N ILE A 301 -6.40 24.47 10.59
CA ILE A 301 -5.04 23.91 10.65
C ILE A 301 -4.49 23.77 9.22
N TYR A 302 -3.23 24.20 9.00
CA TYR A 302 -2.58 24.25 7.69
C TYR A 302 -1.25 23.51 7.71
N PHE A 303 -1.18 22.35 7.05
CA PHE A 303 -0.02 21.47 7.17
C PHE A 303 0.48 20.98 5.82
N THR A 304 1.80 20.80 5.74
CA THR A 304 2.44 20.25 4.56
C THR A 304 3.49 19.24 4.98
N ASN A 305 3.50 18.08 4.31
CA ASN A 305 4.47 17.02 4.54
C ASN A 305 4.53 16.50 5.99
N PHE A 306 3.38 16.36 6.67
CA PHE A 306 3.38 15.63 7.93
C PHE A 306 3.68 14.16 7.65
N LYS A 307 4.63 13.58 8.38
CA LYS A 307 5.05 12.18 8.20
C LYS A 307 4.83 11.41 9.48
N TYR A 308 4.33 10.19 9.33
CA TYR A 308 4.21 9.22 10.40
C TYR A 308 4.44 7.81 9.85
N LEU A 309 4.85 6.90 10.72
CA LEU A 309 5.08 5.51 10.34
C LEU A 309 3.76 4.76 10.17
N THR A 310 3.68 3.95 9.13
CA THR A 310 2.57 3.05 8.80
C THR A 310 3.14 1.67 8.52
N ASP A 311 2.30 0.65 8.71
CA ASP A 311 2.60 -0.71 8.26
C ASP A 311 2.79 -0.78 6.75
#